data_AF-A0A9L0JLC4-F1
#
_entry.id   AF-A0A9L0JLC4-F1
#
_cell.length_a   1.000
_cell.length_b   1.000
_cell.length_c   1.000
_cell.angle_alpha   90.00
_cell.angle_beta   90.00
_cell.angle_gamma   90.00
#
_symmetry.space_group_name_H-M   'P 1'
#
loop_
_entity.id
_entity.type
_entity.pdbx_description
1 polymer ?
#
loop_
_entity_poly.entity_id
_entity_poly.type
_entity_poly.pdbx_seq_one_letter_code
_entity_poly.pdbx_strand_id
1 'polypeptide(L)'
;MLLLLLGIIVLHVAVLVLLFVATIVSQWIVGNGHATDLWQNCSTTSGNVQHCFSSSANEWLQSVQATMILSIIFSVLSLFLFFCQLFTLTKGGRFYITGIFQILAESNSGHI
;
A
#
# COMPACT_ATOMS: atom_id res chain seq x y z
N MET A 1 -8.54 -11.31 -16.25
CA MET A 1 -7.87 -9.98 -16.22
C MET A 1 -8.64 -8.98 -15.37
N LEU A 2 -9.96 -8.87 -15.51
CA LEU A 2 -10.79 -7.95 -14.73
C LEU A 2 -10.79 -8.24 -13.21
N LEU A 3 -10.81 -9.53 -12.82
CA LEU A 3 -10.71 -9.93 -11.40
C LEU A 3 -9.36 -9.57 -10.76
N LEU A 4 -8.26 -9.74 -11.51
CA LEU A 4 -6.92 -9.34 -11.05
C LEU A 4 -6.83 -7.82 -10.91
N LEU A 5 -7.37 -7.07 -11.89
CA LEU A 5 -7.45 -5.62 -11.86
C LEU A 5 -8.24 -5.11 -10.63
N LEU A 6 -9.42 -5.69 -10.40
CA LEU A 6 -10.27 -5.38 -9.24
C LEU A 6 -9.55 -5.70 -7.92
N GLY A 7 -8.90 -6.86 -7.84
CA GLY A 7 -8.12 -7.25 -6.66
C GLY A 7 -6.98 -6.28 -6.34
N ILE A 8 -6.25 -5.82 -7.36
CA ILE A 8 -5.16 -4.84 -7.18
C ILE A 8 -5.70 -3.49 -6.68
N ILE A 9 -6.83 -3.02 -7.19
CA ILE A 9 -7.47 -1.77 -6.71
C ILE A 9 -7.87 -1.91 -5.24
N VAL A 10 -8.57 -2.99 -4.91
CA VAL A 10 -9.02 -3.24 -3.53
C VAL A 10 -7.81 -3.35 -2.59
N LEU A 11 -6.76 -4.04 -3.01
CA LEU A 11 -5.52 -4.14 -2.25
C LEU A 11 -4.87 -2.77 -2.00
N HIS A 12 -4.79 -1.90 -3.02
CA HIS A 12 -4.23 -0.56 -2.88
C HIS A 12 -5.03 0.31 -1.91
N VAL A 13 -6.36 0.29 -2.02
CA VAL A 13 -7.24 1.04 -1.12
C VAL A 13 -7.10 0.51 0.31
N ALA A 14 -7.05 -0.82 0.49
CA ALA A 14 -6.82 -1.42 1.80
C ALA A 14 -5.48 -0.99 2.42
N VAL A 15 -4.39 -1.00 1.64
CA VAL A 15 -3.06 -0.55 2.09
C VAL A 15 -3.07 0.93 2.47
N LEU A 16 -3.72 1.80 1.69
CA LEU A 16 -3.89 3.22 2.01
C LEU A 16 -4.62 3.43 3.35
N VAL A 17 -5.72 2.70 3.57
CA VAL A 17 -6.49 2.77 4.82
C VAL A 17 -5.66 2.29 6.00
N LEU A 18 -4.98 1.14 5.86
CA LEU A 18 -4.12 0.60 6.93
C LEU A 18 -2.96 1.53 7.28
N LEU A 19 -2.33 2.16 6.29
CA LEU A 19 -1.28 3.17 6.48
C LEU A 19 -1.82 4.39 7.24
N PHE A 20 -2.99 4.88 6.86
CA PHE A 20 -3.62 6.03 7.52
C PHE A 20 -3.96 5.73 9.00
N VAL A 21 -4.52 4.55 9.28
CA VAL A 21 -4.80 4.10 10.65
C VAL A 21 -3.49 4.00 11.45
N ALA A 22 -2.42 3.45 10.87
CA ALA A 22 -1.12 3.34 11.53
C ALA A 22 -0.47 4.70 11.83
N THR A 23 -0.73 5.73 11.00
CA THR A 23 -0.25 7.10 11.28
C THR A 23 -1.03 7.80 12.39
N ILE A 24 -2.33 7.54 12.53
CA ILE A 24 -3.19 8.23 13.51
C ILE A 24 -3.08 7.58 14.90
N VAL A 25 -3.13 6.25 14.96
CA VAL A 25 -3.04 5.49 16.20
C VAL A 25 -1.68 4.81 16.24
N SER A 26 -0.65 5.54 16.66
CA SER A 26 0.72 5.02 16.70
C SER A 26 1.12 4.50 18.07
N GLN A 27 0.29 3.65 18.69
CA GLN A 27 0.61 3.00 19.98
C GLN A 27 1.50 1.76 19.76
N TRP A 28 2.79 1.96 19.49
CA TRP A 28 3.70 0.88 19.08
C TRP A 28 4.14 -0.03 20.23
N ILE A 29 4.35 0.54 21.43
CA ILE A 29 4.75 -0.23 22.61
C ILE A 29 3.97 0.31 23.82
N VAL A 30 3.16 -0.56 24.41
CA VAL A 30 2.44 -0.32 25.67
C VAL A 30 3.09 -1.17 26.75
N GLY A 31 3.77 -0.51 27.69
CA GLY A 31 4.32 -1.11 28.90
C GLY A 31 3.59 -0.62 30.15
N ASN A 32 3.83 -1.27 31.29
CA ASN A 32 3.17 -1.00 32.56
C ASN A 32 3.51 0.41 33.11
N GLY A 33 2.77 1.44 32.65
CA GLY A 33 2.99 2.86 32.97
C GLY A 33 3.70 3.68 31.89
N HIS A 34 4.08 3.07 30.76
CA HIS A 34 4.78 3.73 29.65
C HIS A 34 4.07 3.44 28.33
N ALA A 35 3.63 4.49 27.63
CA ALA A 35 3.12 4.40 26.27
C ALA A 35 4.10 5.11 25.35
N THR A 36 4.75 4.37 24.46
CA THR A 36 5.65 4.98 23.48
C THR A 36 4.96 4.98 22.12
N ASP A 37 4.64 6.19 21.65
CA ASP A 37 4.29 6.43 20.27
C ASP A 37 5.56 6.56 19.41
N LEU A 38 5.41 6.34 18.10
CA LEU A 38 6.48 6.51 17.11
C LEU A 38 7.11 7.92 17.15
N TRP A 39 6.35 8.93 17.59
CA TRP A 39 6.75 10.33 17.63
C TRP A 39 6.93 10.87 19.05
N GLN A 40 6.30 10.26 20.05
CA GLN A 40 6.23 10.77 21.41
C GLN A 40 6.36 9.64 22.42
N ASN A 41 7.18 9.80 23.44
CA ASN A 41 7.31 8.84 24.52
C ASN A 41 6.65 9.44 25.76
N CYS A 42 5.53 8.85 26.17
CA CYS A 42 4.77 9.29 27.33
C CYS A 42 4.97 8.30 28.50
N SER A 43 5.49 8.81 29.61
CA SER A 43 5.68 8.06 30.85
C SER A 43 4.73 8.57 31.92
N THR A 44 4.01 7.67 32.58
CA THR A 44 3.16 7.98 33.73
C THR A 44 3.98 7.75 35.00
N THR A 45 4.42 8.83 35.64
CA THR A 45 5.08 8.75 36.95
C THR A 45 4.02 8.64 38.06
N SER A 46 4.37 7.96 39.16
CA SER A 46 3.53 7.76 40.35
C SER A 46 2.94 9.09 40.85
N GLY A 47 1.69 9.37 40.49
CA GLY A 47 1.01 10.64 40.77
C GLY A 47 0.01 11.13 39.70
N ASN A 48 -0.30 10.33 38.66
CA ASN A 48 -1.19 10.70 37.53
C ASN A 48 -0.67 11.87 36.66
N VAL A 49 0.60 12.24 36.78
CA VAL A 49 1.22 13.24 35.91
C VAL A 49 1.84 12.52 34.72
N GLN A 50 1.25 12.73 33.54
CA GLN A 50 1.71 12.15 32.28
C GLN A 50 2.75 13.08 31.67
N HIS A 51 4.02 12.68 31.67
CA HIS A 51 5.10 13.42 31.00
C HIS A 51 5.31 12.84 29.61
N CYS A 52 5.01 13.64 28.58
CA CYS A 52 5.29 13.30 27.19
C CYS A 52 6.52 14.05 26.71
N PHE A 53 7.55 13.30 26.31
CA PHE A 53 8.76 13.83 25.70
C PHE A 53 8.80 13.41 24.23
N SER A 54 9.38 14.23 23.36
CA SER A 54 9.70 13.79 22.00
C SER A 54 10.63 12.59 22.12
N SER A 55 10.27 11.46 21.52
CA SER A 55 11.06 10.23 21.66
C SER A 55 12.47 10.52 21.14
N SER A 56 13.50 10.31 21.98
CA SER A 56 14.89 10.38 21.54
C SER A 56 15.04 9.38 20.39
N ALA A 57 15.25 9.91 19.18
CA ALA A 57 15.21 9.15 17.96
C ALA A 57 16.39 8.17 17.94
N ASN A 58 16.15 6.95 18.41
CA ASN A 58 17.07 5.85 18.17
C ASN A 58 17.16 5.66 16.64
N GLU A 59 18.36 5.38 16.11
CA GLU A 59 18.62 5.21 14.66
C GLU A 59 17.60 4.27 13.96
N TRP A 60 17.11 3.27 14.70
CA TRP A 60 16.10 2.32 14.22
C TRP A 60 14.71 2.97 14.06
N LEU A 61 14.27 3.84 14.98
CA LEU A 61 12.99 4.55 14.91
C LEU A 61 12.98 5.53 13.74
N GLN A 62 14.10 6.22 13.50
CA GLN A 62 14.23 7.15 12.38
C GLN A 62 14.07 6.42 11.03
N SER A 63 14.67 5.23 10.92
CA SER A 63 14.56 4.39 9.72
C SER A 63 13.10 3.96 9.47
N VAL A 64 12.40 3.55 10.52
CA VAL A 64 10.98 3.16 10.45
C VAL A 64 10.11 4.34 10.00
N GLN A 65 10.31 5.53 10.57
CA GLN A 65 9.59 6.74 10.16
C GLN A 65 9.82 7.08 8.69
N ALA A 66 11.06 7.00 8.20
CA ALA A 66 11.38 7.23 6.80
C ALA A 66 10.69 6.21 5.87
N THR A 67 10.70 4.92 6.24
CA THR A 67 10.02 3.87 5.46
C THR A 67 8.51 4.04 5.43
N MET A 68 7.91 4.56 6.51
CA MET A 68 6.48 4.86 6.56
C MET A 68 6.11 5.93 5.53
N ILE A 69 6.85 7.03 5.47
CA ILE A 69 6.64 8.11 4.49
C ILE A 69 6.85 7.58 3.07
N LEU A 70 7.93 6.82 2.85
CA LEU A 70 8.25 6.25 1.54
C LEU A 70 7.16 5.29 1.04
N SER A 71 6.56 4.50 1.94
CA SER A 71 5.46 3.59 1.59
C SER A 71 4.20 4.32 1.14
N ILE A 72 3.89 5.49 1.72
CA ILE A 72 2.78 6.34 1.29
C ILE A 72 3.04 6.89 -0.11
N ILE A 73 4.26 7.40 -0.36
CA ILE A 73 4.66 7.92 -1.68
C ILE A 73 4.53 6.83 -2.75
N PHE A 74 5.10 5.64 -2.51
CA PHE A 74 5.00 4.53 -3.46
C PHE A 74 3.55 4.06 -3.68
N SER A 75 2.72 4.07 -2.63
CA SER A 75 1.29 3.74 -2.77
C SER A 75 0.55 4.73 -3.69
N VAL A 76 0.81 6.03 -3.56
CA VAL A 76 0.20 7.07 -4.42
C VAL A 76 0.72 6.96 -5.86
N LEU A 77 2.03 6.78 -6.05
CA LEU A 77 2.62 6.58 -7.37
C LEU A 77 2.04 5.34 -8.06
N SER A 78 1.88 4.23 -7.33
CA SER A 78 1.31 3.01 -7.88
C SER A 78 -0.15 3.21 -8.31
N LEU A 79 -0.97 3.89 -7.50
CA LEU A 79 -2.34 4.24 -7.86
C LEU A 79 -2.39 5.09 -9.14
N PHE A 80 -1.51 6.10 -9.26
CA PHE A 80 -1.42 6.95 -10.44
C PHE A 80 -1.04 6.16 -11.70
N LEU A 81 0.02 5.34 -11.62
CA LEU A 81 0.43 4.47 -12.73
C LEU A 81 -0.66 3.50 -13.14
N PHE A 82 -1.43 3.00 -12.17
CA PHE A 82 -2.56 2.12 -12.42
C PHE A 82 -3.70 2.84 -13.17
N PHE A 83 -4.03 4.08 -12.81
CA PHE A 83 -4.97 4.90 -13.59
C PHE A 83 -4.46 5.16 -15.01
N CYS A 84 -3.18 5.54 -15.17
CA CYS A 84 -2.55 5.70 -16.48
C CYS A 84 -2.63 4.42 -17.30
N GLN A 85 -2.39 3.25 -16.69
CA GLN A 85 -2.51 1.95 -17.34
C GLN A 85 -3.95 1.66 -17.74
N LEU A 86 -4.97 1.96 -16.92
CA LEU A 86 -6.37 1.74 -17.28
C LEU A 86 -6.79 2.52 -18.53
N PHE A 87 -6.40 3.80 -18.61
CA PHE A 87 -6.66 4.63 -19.79
C PHE A 87 -5.78 4.24 -20.99
N THR A 88 -4.58 3.71 -20.75
CA THR A 88 -3.70 3.21 -21.83
C THR A 88 -4.16 1.83 -22.34
N LEU A 89 -4.74 0.99 -21.47
CA LEU A 89 -5.26 -0.35 -21.76
C LEU A 89 -6.64 -0.32 -22.43
N THR A 90 -7.36 0.80 -22.38
CA THR A 90 -8.57 1.00 -23.22
C THR A 90 -8.28 0.91 -24.72
N LYS A 91 -6.99 1.03 -25.13
CA LYS A 91 -6.56 0.45 -26.41
C LYS A 91 -6.48 -1.07 -26.28
N GLY A 92 -7.65 -1.71 -26.20
CA GLY A 92 -7.88 -3.16 -26.18
C GLY A 92 -7.42 -3.90 -27.45
N GLY A 93 -6.33 -3.49 -28.08
CA GLY A 93 -5.82 -4.06 -29.33
C GLY A 93 -4.94 -5.30 -29.15
N ARG A 94 -4.55 -5.66 -27.92
CA ARG A 94 -3.62 -6.80 -27.72
C ARG A 94 -4.31 -8.15 -27.54
N PHE A 95 -5.60 -8.16 -27.19
CA PHE A 95 -6.38 -9.41 -27.07
C PHE A 95 -7.15 -9.76 -28.36
N TYR A 96 -7.48 -8.76 -29.19
CA TYR A 96 -8.06 -8.99 -30.51
C TYR A 96 -7.06 -9.64 -31.46
N ILE A 97 -5.82 -9.16 -31.48
CA ILE A 97 -4.80 -9.69 -32.38
C ILE A 97 -4.50 -11.14 -32.05
N THR A 98 -4.29 -11.48 -30.78
CA THR A 98 -4.05 -12.88 -30.37
C THR A 98 -5.27 -13.77 -30.61
N GLY A 99 -6.50 -13.26 -30.40
CA GLY A 99 -7.74 -13.97 -30.71
C GLY A 99 -7.95 -14.25 -32.21
N ILE A 100 -7.64 -13.27 -33.08
CA ILE A 100 -7.72 -13.44 -34.54
C ILE A 100 -6.70 -14.48 -35.02
N PHE A 101 -5.47 -14.46 -34.50
CA PHE A 101 -4.47 -15.48 -34.83
C PHE A 101 -4.89 -16.87 -34.34
N GLN A 102 -5.59 -16.99 -33.20
CA GLN A 102 -6.08 -18.26 -32.68
C GLN A 102 -7.20 -18.85 -33.57
N ILE A 103 -8.15 -18.04 -34.03
CA ILE A 103 -9.25 -18.46 -34.93
C ILE A 103 -8.72 -18.81 -36.33
N LEU A 104 -7.74 -18.05 -36.85
CA LEU A 104 -7.09 -18.38 -38.13
C LEU A 104 -6.30 -19.69 -38.08
N ALA A 105 -5.69 -20.01 -36.93
CA ALA A 105 -4.99 -21.28 -36.73
C ALA A 105 -5.96 -22.48 -36.64
N GLU A 106 -7.15 -22.28 -36.05
CA GLU A 106 -8.21 -23.29 -35.97
C GLU A 106 -8.83 -23.59 -37.35
N SER A 107 -9.12 -22.55 -38.13
CA SER A 107 -9.82 -22.65 -39.42
C SER A 107 -9.06 -23.46 -40.50
N ASN A 108 -7.73 -23.62 -40.37
CA ASN A 108 -6.91 -24.38 -41.33
C ASN A 108 -6.83 -25.90 -41.05
N SER A 109 -7.61 -26.42 -40.10
CA SER A 109 -7.61 -27.86 -39.76
C SER A 109 -8.70 -28.67 -40.49
N GLY A 110 -9.39 -28.08 -41.49
CA GLY A 110 -10.57 -28.66 -42.15
C GLY A 110 -10.36 -29.22 -43.56
N HIS A 111 -9.13 -29.46 -44.02
CA HIS A 111 -8.91 -30.01 -45.37
C HIS A 111 -7.67 -30.92 -45.48
N ILE A 112 -7.70 -32.06 -44.77
CA ILE A 112 -7.02 -33.32 -45.13
C ILE A 112 -7.98 -34.47 -44.81
#